data_AF-A0A967PUU9-F1
#
_entry.id   AF-A0A967PUU9-F1
#
_cell.length_a   1.000
_cell.length_b   1.000
_cell.length_c   1.000
_cell.angle_alpha   90.00
_cell.angle_beta   90.00
_cell.angle_gamma   90.00
#
_symmetry.space_group_name_H-M   'P 1'
#
loop_
_entity.id
_entity.type
_entity.pdbx_description
1 polymer ?
#
loop_
_entity_poly.entity_id
_entity_poly.type
_entity_poly.pdbx_seq_one_letter_code
_entity_poly.pdbx_strand_id
1 'polypeptide(L)'
;GGGAQSFNGFYLSAKDTGNANGSYLVATSQPSGTSPVSGSMSNVSGSSGTIYITGSGVETGDDGSNPVKAYTRVTADSISTVILN
;
A
#
# COMPACT_ATOMS: atom_id res chain seq x y z
N GLY A 1 19.10 3.28 23.12
CA GLY A 1 19.98 2.48 22.25
C GLY A 1 19.11 1.54 21.45
N GLY A 2 19.07 1.72 20.14
CA GLY A 2 18.36 0.84 19.22
C GLY A 2 19.10 0.90 17.90
N GLY A 3 19.95 -0.10 17.63
CA GLY A 3 20.65 -0.23 16.36
C GLY A 3 19.65 -0.42 15.23
N ALA A 4 20.00 0.04 14.03
CA ALA A 4 19.20 -0.01 12.81
C ALA A 4 18.49 -1.37 12.63
N GLN A 5 17.23 -1.46 13.07
CA GLN A 5 16.42 -2.65 12.85
C GLN A 5 15.98 -2.63 11.39
N SER A 6 16.68 -3.42 10.57
CA SER A 6 16.34 -3.62 9.17
C SER A 6 15.54 -4.91 9.06
N PHE A 7 14.42 -4.90 8.35
CA PHE A 7 13.71 -6.11 7.93
C PHE A 7 14.16 -6.47 6.51
N ASN A 8 14.41 -7.76 6.24
CA ASN A 8 14.72 -8.26 4.90
C ASN A 8 13.42 -8.57 4.15
N GLY A 9 12.65 -7.53 3.86
CA GLY A 9 11.37 -7.61 3.17
C GLY A 9 10.16 -7.89 4.06
N PHE A 10 8.98 -7.59 3.53
CA PHE A 10 7.67 -7.98 4.03
C PHE A 10 6.74 -8.16 2.83
N TYR A 11 5.65 -8.91 2.98
CA TYR A 11 4.66 -9.06 1.92
C TYR A 11 3.27 -8.63 2.42
N LEU A 12 2.45 -8.15 1.50
CA LEU A 12 1.04 -7.86 1.70
C LEU A 12 0.26 -8.66 0.66
N SER A 13 -0.77 -9.37 1.09
CA SER A 13 -1.65 -10.13 0.20
C SER A 13 -3.10 -9.82 0.50
N ALA A 14 -3.95 -10.03 -0.51
CA ALA A 14 -5.39 -10.05 -0.28
C ALA A 14 -5.76 -11.14 0.74
N LYS A 15 -6.76 -10.86 1.57
CA LYS A 15 -7.33 -11.83 2.51
C LYS A 15 -8.13 -12.90 1.77
N ASP A 16 -8.84 -12.50 0.71
CA ASP A 16 -9.53 -13.40 -0.20
C ASP A 16 -8.65 -13.63 -1.42
N THR A 17 -8.16 -14.85 -1.60
CA THR A 17 -7.32 -15.23 -2.74
C THR A 17 -8.12 -15.74 -3.93
N GLY A 18 -9.42 -16.01 -3.75
CA GLY A 18 -10.35 -16.37 -4.82
C GLY A 18 -10.92 -15.14 -5.53
N ASN A 19 -10.89 -13.99 -4.85
CA ASN A 19 -11.23 -12.70 -5.42
C ASN A 19 -9.96 -11.90 -5.76
N ALA A 20 -9.65 -11.75 -7.05
CA ALA A 20 -8.53 -10.96 -7.53
C ALA A 20 -8.75 -9.43 -7.42
N ASN A 21 -9.87 -8.99 -6.84
CA ASN A 21 -10.19 -7.57 -6.67
C ASN A 21 -9.48 -7.00 -5.46
N GLY A 22 -8.19 -6.80 -5.63
CA GLY A 22 -7.35 -6.24 -4.59
C GLY A 22 -5.89 -6.26 -5.03
N SER A 23 -5.22 -5.13 -4.90
CA SER A 23 -3.79 -5.05 -5.11
C SER A 23 -3.17 -4.14 -4.07
N TYR A 24 -1.96 -4.51 -3.65
CA TYR A 24 -1.17 -3.75 -2.68
C TYR A 24 0.14 -3.31 -3.30
N LEU A 25 0.54 -2.07 -3.01
CA LEU A 25 1.79 -1.49 -3.44
C LEU A 25 2.46 -0.78 -2.27
N VAL A 26 3.75 -1.00 -2.11
CA VAL A 26 4.60 -0.21 -1.22
C VAL A 26 5.41 0.76 -2.07
N ALA A 27 5.44 2.05 -1.73
CA ALA A 27 6.18 3.06 -2.46
C ALA A 27 6.83 4.07 -1.52
N THR A 28 7.80 4.83 -2.00
CA THR A 28 8.41 5.97 -1.28
C THR A 28 7.81 7.32 -1.71
N SER A 29 7.01 7.32 -2.78
CA SER A 29 6.26 8.48 -3.26
C SER A 29 4.80 8.39 -2.84
N GLN A 30 4.21 9.53 -2.49
CA GLN A 30 2.81 9.60 -2.12
C GLN A 30 1.93 9.22 -3.32
N PRO A 31 1.02 8.24 -3.18
CA PRO A 31 0.09 7.88 -4.24
C PRO A 31 -1.01 8.95 -4.39
N SER A 32 -1.52 9.08 -5.62
CA SER A 32 -2.57 10.06 -5.98
C SER A 32 -3.63 9.43 -6.90
N GLY A 33 -4.77 10.12 -7.02
CA GLY A 33 -5.92 9.69 -7.83
C GLY A 33 -6.57 8.40 -7.33
N THR A 34 -7.51 7.83 -8.09
CA THR A 34 -8.27 6.62 -7.69
C THR A 34 -7.86 5.37 -8.47
N SER A 35 -6.99 5.52 -9.50
CA SER A 35 -6.57 4.41 -10.35
C SER A 35 -5.97 3.26 -9.52
N PRO A 36 -6.32 1.99 -9.83
CA PRO A 36 -5.78 0.83 -9.14
C PRO A 36 -4.25 0.79 -9.18
N VAL A 37 -3.64 0.26 -8.13
CA VAL A 37 -2.22 -0.05 -8.12
C VAL A 37 -2.01 -1.47 -8.62
N SER A 38 -0.92 -1.69 -9.34
CA SER A 38 -0.46 -3.06 -9.64
C SER A 38 0.39 -3.56 -8.48
N GLY A 39 0.19 -4.82 -8.09
CA GLY A 39 1.06 -5.48 -7.12
C GLY A 39 2.52 -5.42 -7.56
N SER A 40 3.41 -4.93 -6.69
CA SER A 40 4.84 -4.83 -6.98
C SER A 40 5.68 -5.03 -5.72
N MET A 41 6.80 -5.75 -5.86
CA MET A 41 7.83 -5.79 -4.84
C MET A 41 8.64 -4.49 -4.89
N SER A 42 8.69 -3.76 -3.78
CA SER A 42 9.48 -2.54 -3.66
C SER A 42 10.47 -2.63 -2.51
N ASN A 43 11.73 -2.33 -2.82
CA ASN A 43 12.78 -2.24 -1.82
C ASN A 43 12.62 -0.95 -1.02
N VAL A 44 12.40 -1.07 0.28
CA VAL A 44 12.47 0.07 1.20
C VAL A 44 13.89 0.13 1.74
N SER A 45 14.64 1.16 1.34
CA SER A 45 15.99 1.40 1.87
C SER A 45 15.92 2.00 3.27
N GLY A 46 16.96 1.79 4.08
CA GLY A 46 17.11 2.46 5.39
C GLY A 46 17.17 3.99 5.32
N SER A 47 17.37 4.57 4.14
CA SER A 47 17.29 6.03 3.91
C SER A 47 15.86 6.53 3.67
N SER A 48 14.89 5.64 3.50
CA SER A 48 13.50 6.01 3.27
C SER A 48 12.85 6.47 4.57
N GLY A 49 12.87 7.77 4.85
CA GLY A 49 12.21 8.36 6.03
C GLY A 49 10.69 8.30 6.00
N THR A 50 10.10 7.91 4.85
CA THR A 50 8.66 7.74 4.68
C THR A 50 8.39 6.65 3.65
N ILE A 51 7.41 5.80 3.93
CA ILE A 51 6.84 4.86 2.96
C ILE A 51 5.32 5.01 2.91
N TYR A 52 4.73 4.60 1.81
CA TYR A 52 3.31 4.58 1.56
C TYR A 52 2.89 3.15 1.23
N ILE A 53 1.99 2.60 2.05
CA ILE A 53 1.36 1.30 1.82
C ILE A 53 0.00 1.57 1.19
N THR A 54 -0.15 1.24 -0.07
CA THR A 54 -1.37 1.50 -0.85
C THR A 54 -2.12 0.20 -1.06
N GLY A 55 -3.43 0.21 -0.82
CA GLY A 55 -4.35 -0.84 -1.22
C GLY A 55 -5.37 -0.27 -2.20
N SER A 56 -5.65 -1.00 -3.29
CA SER A 56 -6.74 -0.66 -4.21
C SER A 56 -7.59 -1.87 -4.52
N GLY A 57 -8.89 -1.65 -4.76
CA GLY A 57 -9.84 -2.66 -5.18
C GLY A 57 -11.05 -2.02 -5.83
N VAL A 58 -12.14 -2.77 -5.96
CA VAL A 58 -13.42 -2.30 -6.47
C VAL A 58 -14.46 -2.49 -5.37
N GLU A 59 -15.23 -1.46 -5.04
CA GLU A 59 -16.36 -1.60 -4.11
C GLU A 59 -17.51 -2.40 -4.76
N THR A 60 -18.28 -3.09 -3.93
CA THR A 60 -19.15 -4.23 -4.24
C THR A 60 -19.86 -4.14 -5.61
N GLY A 61 -19.62 -5.14 -6.47
CA GLY A 61 -20.19 -5.24 -7.80
C GLY A 61 -19.28 -5.89 -8.84
N ASP A 62 -17.96 -6.00 -8.55
CA ASP A 62 -16.93 -6.64 -9.40
C ASP A 62 -16.95 -6.22 -10.88
N ASP A 63 -17.63 -5.13 -11.22
CA ASP A 63 -17.81 -4.63 -12.59
C ASP A 63 -16.74 -3.60 -12.97
N GLY A 64 -15.86 -3.26 -12.03
CA GLY A 64 -14.79 -2.27 -12.21
C GLY A 64 -15.26 -0.82 -12.14
N SER A 65 -16.54 -0.56 -11.85
CA SER A 65 -17.15 0.77 -11.93
C SER A 65 -16.82 1.66 -10.72
N ASN A 66 -16.48 1.07 -9.58
CA ASN A 66 -16.27 1.78 -8.32
C ASN A 66 -14.87 1.52 -7.74
N PRO A 67 -13.79 2.05 -8.36
CA PRO A 67 -12.44 1.85 -7.86
C PRO A 67 -12.27 2.56 -6.51
N VAL A 68 -11.81 1.81 -5.50
CA VAL A 68 -11.44 2.34 -4.20
C VAL A 68 -9.95 2.21 -4.03
N LYS A 69 -9.30 3.29 -3.60
CA LYS A 69 -7.89 3.27 -3.22
C LYS A 69 -7.72 3.93 -1.86
N ALA A 70 -6.90 3.34 -1.01
CA ALA A 70 -6.47 3.94 0.23
C ALA A 70 -4.97 3.76 0.38
N TYR A 71 -4.32 4.65 1.11
CA TYR A 71 -2.94 4.46 1.49
C TYR A 71 -2.71 4.82 2.95
N THR A 72 -1.73 4.15 3.53
CA THR A 72 -1.20 4.46 4.84
C THR A 72 0.20 5.03 4.66
N ARG A 73 0.41 6.27 5.09
CA ARG A 73 1.74 6.87 5.23
C ARG A 73 2.36 6.37 6.54
N VAL A 74 3.56 5.83 6.43
CA VAL A 74 4.36 5.35 7.57
C VAL A 74 5.66 6.13 7.61
N THR A 75 5.97 6.66 8.79
CA THR A 75 7.21 7.39 9.10
C THR A 75 7.83 6.79 10.35
N ALA A 76 9.01 7.29 10.76
CA ALA A 76 9.62 6.91 12.03
C ALA A 76 8.72 7.22 13.25
N ASP A 77 7.88 8.26 13.15
CA ASP A 77 7.18 8.84 14.29
C ASP A 77 5.65 8.64 14.26
N SER A 78 5.10 8.25 13.11
CA SER A 78 3.65 8.21 12.91
C SER A 78 3.19 7.28 11.79
N ILE A 79 1.94 6.83 11.92
CA ILE A 79 1.18 6.09 10.91
C ILE A 79 -0.13 6.85 10.68
N SER A 80 -0.49 7.14 9.43
CA SER A 80 -1.73 7.85 9.08
C SER A 80 -2.32 7.32 7.77
N THR A 81 -3.64 7.14 7.72
CA THR A 81 -4.35 6.57 6.57
C THR A 81 -5.19 7.63 5.86
N VAL A 82 -5.17 7.62 4.53
CA VAL A 82 -5.96 8.49 3.65
C VAL A 82 -6.70 7.64 2.63
N ILE A 83 -7.99 7.94 2.45
CA ILE A 83 -8.81 7.34 1.39
C ILE A 83 -8.75 8.26 0.17
N LEU A 84 -8.58 7.66 -1.00
CA LEU A 84 -8.58 8.30 -2.31
C LEU A 84 -9.77 7.72 -3.09
N ASN A 85 -10.87 8.46 -3.07
CA ASN A 85 -12.17 8.13 -3.65
C ASN A 85 -12.64 9.23 -4.59
#